data_AF-A0A0S8DP81-F1
#
_entry.id   AF-A0A0S8DP81-F1
#
_cell.length_a   1.000
_cell.length_b   1.000
_cell.length_c   1.000
_cell.angle_alpha   90.00
_cell.angle_beta   90.00
_cell.angle_gamma   90.00
#
_symmetry.space_group_name_H-M   'P 1'
#
loop_
_entity.id
_entity.type
_entity.pdbx_description
1 polymer ?
#
loop_
_entity_poly.entity_id
_entity_poly.type
_entity_poly.pdbx_seq_one_letter_code
_entity_poly.pdbx_strand_id
1 'polypeptide(L)' 'MSTSDCTRRDFLRAVGVATASLAVPGHARVDRRTERARPNFVIIFADDQGYQDVGCFGSPNIETPNLDRMAAEGMRFSDF' A
#
# COMPACT_ATOMS: atom_id res chain seq x y z
N MET A 1 -23.81 -8.28 34.38
CA MET A 1 -22.39 -7.87 34.36
C MET A 1 -21.56 -9.14 34.54
N SER A 2 -21.07 -9.73 33.45
CA SER A 2 -20.37 -11.02 33.46
C SER A 2 -18.86 -10.78 33.56
N THR A 3 -18.24 -11.25 34.64
CA THR A 3 -16.80 -11.14 34.88
C THR A 3 -16.15 -12.52 34.81
N SER A 4 -15.59 -12.79 33.61
CA SER A 4 -14.22 -13.27 33.39
C SER A 4 -13.87 -14.72 33.72
N ASP A 5 -14.11 -15.60 32.75
CA ASP A 5 -13.46 -16.91 32.59
C ASP A 5 -11.96 -16.74 32.30
N CYS A 6 -11.10 -16.75 33.32
CA CYS A 6 -9.66 -16.89 33.12
C CYS A 6 -9.35 -18.34 32.73
N THR A 7 -8.98 -18.59 31.48
CA THR A 7 -8.73 -19.96 31.01
C THR A 7 -7.29 -20.42 31.30
N ARG A 8 -7.05 -21.74 31.39
CA ARG A 8 -5.70 -22.31 31.58
C ARG A 8 -4.66 -21.79 30.57
N ARG A 9 -5.10 -21.41 29.36
CA ARG A 9 -4.24 -20.84 28.32
C ARG A 9 -3.74 -19.44 28.67
N ASP A 10 -4.55 -18.63 29.34
CA ASP A 10 -4.19 -17.29 29.76
C ASP A 10 -3.18 -17.34 30.93
N PHE A 11 -3.36 -18.30 31.83
CA PHE A 11 -2.40 -18.58 32.91
C PHE A 11 -1.04 -19.06 32.37
N LEU A 12 -1.03 -19.99 31.41
CA LEU A 12 0.22 -20.47 30.79
C LEU A 12 0.94 -19.37 30.00
N ARG A 13 0.20 -18.44 29.35
CA ARG A 13 0.80 -17.26 28.71
C ARG A 13 1.40 -16.29 29.73
N ALA A 14 0.71 -16.02 30.83
CA ALA A 14 1.20 -15.11 31.86
C ALA A 14 2.47 -15.64 32.56
N VAL A 15 2.51 -16.95 32.87
CA VAL A 15 3.68 -17.57 33.51
C VAL A 15 4.83 -17.77 32.52
N GLY A 16 4.55 -18.09 31.25
CA GLY A 16 5.58 -18.22 30.21
C GLY A 16 6.31 -16.90 29.88
N VAL A 17 5.65 -15.76 30.07
CA VAL A 17 6.26 -14.42 29.92
C VAL A 17 7.09 -14.01 31.15
N ALA A 18 6.76 -14.54 32.33
CA ALA A 18 7.41 -14.17 33.58
C ALA A 18 8.80 -14.82 33.79
N THR A 19 9.10 -15.97 33.16
CA THR A 19 10.40 -16.65 33.31
C THR A 19 11.38 -16.38 32.16
N ALA A 20 10.91 -15.88 31.01
CA ALA A 20 11.78 -15.56 29.88
C ALA A 20 12.40 -14.15 29.93
N SER A 21 11.99 -13.30 30.88
CA SER A 21 12.37 -11.87 30.91
C SER A 21 13.67 -11.56 31.66
N LEU A 22 14.34 -12.54 32.28
CA LEU A 22 15.56 -12.32 33.06
C LEU A 22 16.84 -12.96 32.49
N ALA A 23 16.82 -13.59 31.30
CA ALA A 23 17.99 -14.31 30.78
C ALA A 23 18.21 -14.22 29.26
N VAL A 24 17.91 -13.08 28.62
CA VAL A 24 18.33 -12.84 27.22
C VAL A 24 18.90 -11.43 27.05
N PRO A 25 20.24 -11.23 27.09
CA PRO A 25 20.86 -10.03 26.55
C PRO A 25 20.73 -10.11 25.02
N GLY A 26 19.83 -9.29 24.48
CA GLY A 26 19.49 -9.35 23.05
C GLY A 26 18.02 -9.69 22.86
N HIS A 27 17.14 -8.81 23.32
CA HIS A 27 15.85 -8.69 22.68
C HIS A 27 16.15 -8.27 21.25
N ALA A 28 16.18 -9.26 20.34
CA ALA A 28 16.12 -9.02 18.92
C ALA A 28 14.95 -8.06 18.72
N ARG A 29 15.26 -6.81 18.38
CA ARG A 29 14.25 -5.90 17.89
C ARG A 29 13.63 -6.65 16.72
N VAL A 30 12.37 -7.05 16.87
CA VAL A 30 11.55 -7.38 15.72
C VAL A 30 11.50 -6.07 14.96
N ASP A 31 12.45 -5.92 14.03
CA ASP A 31 12.45 -4.86 13.06
C ASP A 31 11.16 -5.09 12.30
N ARG A 32 10.12 -4.38 12.73
CA ARG A 32 8.87 -4.32 12.02
C ARG A 32 9.20 -3.48 10.81
N ARG A 33 9.90 -4.13 9.87
CA ARG A 33 10.13 -3.64 8.53
C ARG A 33 8.72 -3.28 8.09
N THR A 34 8.43 -1.99 8.05
CA THR A 34 7.33 -1.51 7.26
C THR A 34 7.70 -1.98 5.88
N GLU A 35 7.22 -3.16 5.50
CA GLU A 35 7.30 -3.64 4.14
C GLU A 35 6.69 -2.50 3.36
N ARG A 36 7.54 -1.70 2.70
CA ARG A 36 7.09 -0.63 1.84
C ARG A 36 6.18 -1.36 0.87
N ALA A 37 4.88 -1.12 1.01
CA ALA A 37 3.88 -1.83 0.24
C ALA A 37 4.31 -1.70 -1.21
N ARG A 38 4.53 -2.84 -1.86
CA ARG A 38 4.99 -2.85 -3.25
C ARG A 38 3.93 -2.07 -4.04
N PRO A 39 4.33 -1.12 -4.89
CA PRO A 39 3.36 -0.38 -5.67
C PRO A 39 2.60 -1.35 -6.58
N ASN A 40 1.31 -1.08 -6.76
CA ASN A 40 0.52 -1.77 -7.77
C ASN A 40 0.80 -1.12 -9.12
N PHE A 41 0.91 -1.93 -10.17
CA PHE A 41 1.05 -1.45 -11.54
C PHE A 41 -0.22 -1.78 -12.31
N VAL A 42 -0.81 -0.76 -12.94
CA VAL A 42 -1.97 -0.90 -13.83
C VAL A 42 -1.56 -0.34 -15.18
N ILE A 43 -1.63 -1.16 -16.22
CA ILE A 43 -1.35 -0.75 -17.59
C ILE A 43 -2.68 -0.62 -18.32
N ILE A 44 -2.94 0.57 -18.84
CA ILE A 44 -4.08 0.85 -19.71
C ILE A 44 -3.50 1.01 -21.12
N PHE A 45 -3.96 0.18 -22.04
CA PHE A 45 -3.55 0.22 -23.45
C PHE A 45 -4.79 0.44 -24.30
N ALA A 46 -4.74 1.47 -25.14
CA ALA A 46 -5.78 1.80 -26.11
C ALA A 46 -5.24 1.55 -27.51
N ASP A 47 -6.04 0.87 -28.34
CA ASP A 47 -5.72 0.61 -29.74
C ASP A 47 -6.00 1.85 -30.59
N ASP A 48 -5.18 2.09 -31.62
CA ASP A 48 -5.30 3.18 -32.60
C ASP A 48 -5.53 4.60 -32.03
N GLN A 49 -5.09 4.87 -30.79
CA GLN A 49 -5.21 6.21 -30.19
C GLN A 49 -4.16 7.17 -30.77
N GLY A 50 -4.62 8.20 -31.48
CA GLY A 50 -3.80 9.27 -32.03
C GLY A 50 -3.58 10.45 -31.07
N TYR A 51 -2.68 11.36 -31.44
CA TYR A 51 -2.35 12.55 -30.63
C TYR A 51 -3.54 13.49 -30.44
N GLN A 52 -4.44 13.58 -31.42
CA GLN A 52 -5.62 14.45 -31.35
C GLN A 52 -6.80 13.82 -30.60
N ASP A 53 -6.66 12.61 -30.06
CA ASP A 53 -7.73 11.91 -29.35
C ASP A 53 -7.74 12.14 -27.83
N VAL A 54 -6.70 12.81 -27.30
CA VAL A 54 -6.55 13.05 -25.86
C VAL A 54 -6.45 14.56 -25.59
N GLY A 55 -7.26 15.04 -24.65
CA GLY A 55 -7.34 16.46 -24.27
C GLY A 55 -5.99 17.04 -23.87
N CYS A 56 -5.20 16.31 -23.08
CA CYS A 56 -3.87 16.74 -22.65
C CYS A 56 -2.86 16.85 -23.80
N PHE A 57 -3.15 16.36 -25.00
CA PHE A 57 -2.35 16.56 -26.22
C PHE A 57 -2.96 17.61 -27.17
N GLY A 58 -4.02 18.30 -26.74
CA GLY A 58 -4.65 19.37 -27.49
C GLY A 58 -5.78 18.91 -28.41
N SER A 59 -6.50 17.84 -28.04
CA SER A 59 -7.71 17.45 -28.77
C SER A 59 -8.70 18.63 -28.89
N PRO A 60 -9.22 18.93 -30.08
CA PRO A 60 -10.13 20.06 -30.27
C PRO A 60 -11.55 19.77 -29.77
N ASN A 61 -11.95 18.49 -29.72
CA ASN A 61 -13.35 18.10 -29.54
C ASN A 61 -13.56 16.95 -28.52
N ILE A 62 -12.50 16.22 -28.13
CA ILE A 62 -12.63 15.04 -27.26
C ILE A 62 -12.21 15.41 -25.85
N GLU A 63 -13.16 15.29 -24.91
CA GLU A 63 -12.92 15.51 -23.49
C GLU A 63 -12.41 14.22 -22.84
N THR A 64 -11.22 14.29 -22.22
CA THR A 64 -10.62 13.13 -21.53
C THR A 64 -10.26 13.45 -20.08
N PRO A 65 -11.23 13.87 -19.24
CA PRO A 65 -10.93 14.48 -17.92
C PRO A 65 -10.12 13.58 -16.98
N ASN A 66 -10.27 12.26 -17.08
CA ASN A 66 -9.47 11.31 -16.30
C ASN A 66 -8.01 11.23 -16.79
N LEU A 67 -7.78 11.20 -18.11
CA LEU A 67 -6.44 11.22 -18.68
C LEU A 67 -5.76 12.58 -18.44
N ASP A 68 -6.52 13.66 -18.54
CA ASP A 68 -6.04 15.03 -18.33
C ASP A 68 -5.59 15.22 -16.88
N ARG A 69 -6.38 14.74 -15.91
CA ARG A 69 -5.99 14.72 -14.50
C ARG A 69 -4.74 13.87 -14.27
N MET A 70 -4.67 12.66 -14.86
CA MET A 70 -3.49 11.80 -14.73
C MET A 70 -2.22 12.46 -15.29
N ALA A 71 -2.33 13.19 -16.41
CA ALA A 71 -1.22 13.95 -16.98
C ALA A 71 -0.81 15.14 -16.09
N ALA A 72 -1.77 15.82 -15.44
CA ALA A 72 -1.52 16.95 -14.55
C ALA A 72 -0.94 16.55 -13.19
N GLU A 73 -1.40 15.44 -12.62
CA GLU A 73 -0.92 14.91 -11.33
C GLU A 73 0.36 14.07 -11.48
N GLY A 74 0.64 13.61 -12.70
CA GLY A 74 1.73 12.68 -13.01
C GLY A 74 2.74 13.25 -14.00
N MET A 75 3.08 12.43 -14.98
CA MET A 75 4.04 12.76 -16.03
C MET A 75 3.44 12.44 -17.39
N ARG A 76 3.66 13.33 -18.36
CA ARG A 76 3.24 13.18 -19.75
C ARG A 76 4.48 13.14 -20.63
N PHE A 77 4.57 12.15 -21.52
CA PHE A 77 5.63 12.05 -22.52
C PHE A 77 5.10 12.60 -23.84
N SER A 78 5.85 13.50 -24.49
CA SER A 78 5.41 14.22 -25.68
C SER A 78 6.38 14.17 -26.87
N ASP A 79 7.53 13.52 -26.73
CA ASP A 79 8.44 13.23 -27.84
C ASP A 79 8.06 11.89 -28.49
N PHE A 80 8.02 11.87 -29.82
CA PHE A 80 7.59 10.73 -30.65
C PHE A 80 8.53 10.51 -31.84
#